data_AF-A0A2G2R4J8-F1
#
_entry.id   AF-A0A2G2R4J8-F1
#
_cell.length_a   1.000
_cell.length_b   1.000
_cell.length_c   1.000
_cell.angle_alpha   90.00
_cell.angle_beta   90.00
_cell.angle_gamma   90.00
#
_symmetry.space_group_name_H-M   'P 1'
#
loop_
_entity.id
_entity.type
_entity.pdbx_description
1 polymer ?
#
loop_
_entity_poly.entity_id
_entity_poly.type
_entity_poly.pdbx_seq_one_letter_code
_entity_poly.pdbx_strand_id
1 'polypeptide(L)'
;MSVHKNFKTLKVIKPNNLKKKTSPKSKKTNTLIRSDIDYGILPQAHTQRATDIWEELQYNLKFGKHDNAISVLLRVLLEFAIENYIERETVSSVHINDKLAKKFNKVLAHMLAEARIDPKYHEGLKKFENTEHLLSANTMNKYVHSKSFFPSDHHLKSMWNTLSEFVVICLKV
;
A
#
# COMPACT_ATOMS: atom_id res chain seq x y z
N MET A 1 -30.43 -52.09 52.08
CA MET A 1 -29.40 -51.36 52.85
C MET A 1 -28.67 -50.43 51.89
N SER A 2 -28.92 -49.13 52.03
CA SER A 2 -28.42 -48.06 51.15
C SER A 2 -27.18 -47.44 51.80
N VAL A 3 -26.07 -47.30 51.06
CA VAL A 3 -24.83 -46.70 51.58
C VAL A 3 -24.78 -45.23 51.15
N HIS A 4 -25.04 -44.34 52.11
CA HIS A 4 -24.84 -42.90 51.96
C HIS A 4 -23.35 -42.54 51.92
N LYS A 5 -22.92 -41.82 50.89
CA LYS A 5 -21.64 -41.10 50.87
C LYS A 5 -21.89 -39.64 51.26
N ASN A 6 -21.20 -39.20 52.31
CA ASN A 6 -21.19 -37.85 52.87
C ASN A 6 -20.60 -36.83 51.89
N PHE A 7 -21.39 -35.84 51.49
CA PHE A 7 -20.91 -34.62 50.83
C PHE A 7 -20.52 -33.58 51.88
N LYS A 8 -19.24 -33.55 52.28
CA LYS A 8 -18.69 -32.42 53.05
C LYS A 8 -17.98 -31.43 52.11
N THR A 9 -18.52 -30.21 52.13
CA THR A 9 -17.89 -28.89 51.88
C THR A 9 -17.39 -28.58 50.46
N LEU A 10 -18.27 -28.03 49.63
CA LEU A 10 -17.87 -27.15 48.52
C LEU A 10 -17.68 -25.73 49.07
N LYS A 11 -16.46 -25.20 49.03
CA LYS A 11 -16.20 -23.77 49.27
C LYS A 11 -16.70 -22.97 48.07
N VAL A 12 -17.57 -22.00 48.32
CA VAL A 12 -18.03 -21.02 47.31
C VAL A 12 -16.85 -20.13 46.92
N ILE A 13 -16.35 -20.29 45.71
CA ILE A 13 -15.36 -19.39 45.11
C ILE A 13 -16.11 -18.15 44.62
N LYS A 14 -15.83 -16.98 45.21
CA LYS A 14 -16.37 -15.70 44.73
C LYS A 14 -15.85 -15.42 43.32
N PRO A 15 -16.69 -14.94 42.38
CA PRO A 15 -16.23 -14.62 41.04
C PRO A 15 -15.25 -13.45 41.11
N ASN A 16 -13.99 -13.73 40.79
CA ASN A 16 -12.95 -12.71 40.71
C ASN A 16 -13.22 -11.85 39.47
N ASN A 17 -13.29 -10.54 39.70
CA ASN A 17 -13.68 -9.55 38.71
C ASN A 17 -12.53 -9.37 37.68
N LEU A 18 -12.45 -10.28 36.71
CA LEU A 18 -11.51 -10.19 35.59
C LEU A 18 -11.94 -9.02 34.70
N LYS A 19 -11.40 -7.83 34.96
CA LYS A 19 -11.43 -6.71 34.01
C LYS A 19 -10.87 -7.24 32.68
N LYS A 20 -11.74 -7.43 31.69
CA LYS A 20 -11.35 -7.73 30.30
C LYS A 20 -10.34 -6.67 29.86
N LYS A 21 -9.08 -7.05 29.70
CA LYS A 21 -8.10 -6.23 28.97
C LYS A 21 -8.67 -6.05 27.56
N THR A 22 -9.21 -4.87 27.28
CA THR A 22 -9.56 -4.49 25.92
C THR A 22 -8.29 -4.55 25.10
N SER A 23 -8.22 -5.48 24.13
CA SER A 23 -7.21 -5.44 23.08
C SER A 23 -7.18 -4.01 22.50
N PRO A 24 -5.99 -3.41 22.25
CA PRO A 24 -5.94 -2.10 21.65
C PRO A 24 -6.73 -2.14 20.35
N LYS A 25 -7.81 -1.34 20.25
CA LYS A 25 -8.54 -1.17 18.99
C LYS A 25 -7.51 -0.71 17.97
N SER A 26 -7.32 -1.47 16.89
CA SER A 26 -6.45 -1.02 15.80
C SER A 26 -6.95 0.37 15.38
N LYS A 27 -6.06 1.37 15.44
CA LYS A 27 -6.39 2.70 14.92
C LYS A 27 -6.65 2.50 13.43
N LYS A 28 -7.91 2.60 13.00
CA LYS A 28 -8.24 2.60 11.57
C LYS A 28 -7.48 3.76 10.94
N THR A 29 -6.49 3.45 10.10
CA THR A 29 -5.80 4.44 9.30
C THR A 29 -6.79 4.97 8.27
N ASN A 30 -6.99 6.28 8.25
CA ASN A 30 -7.89 6.95 7.31
C ASN A 30 -7.14 7.64 6.17
N THR A 31 -5.86 7.32 5.99
CA THR A 31 -4.97 7.81 4.93
C THR A 31 -4.57 6.64 4.02
N LEU A 32 -4.06 6.93 2.82
CA LEU A 32 -3.67 5.90 1.86
C LEU A 32 -2.47 5.09 2.37
N ILE A 33 -1.42 5.80 2.78
CA ILE A 33 -0.19 5.20 3.31
C ILE A 33 -0.33 5.12 4.83
N ARG A 34 -0.01 3.96 5.38
CA ARG A 34 -0.10 3.70 6.81
C ARG A 34 1.01 4.41 7.56
N SER A 35 0.66 5.15 8.61
CA SER A 35 1.63 5.85 9.47
C SER A 35 2.24 4.95 10.55
N ASP A 36 1.70 3.74 10.74
CA ASP A 36 2.22 2.77 11.71
C ASP A 36 3.28 1.82 11.14
N ILE A 37 3.60 1.96 9.85
CA ILE A 37 4.68 1.22 9.17
C ILE A 37 5.80 2.20 8.86
N ASP A 38 7.01 1.87 9.29
CA ASP A 38 8.22 2.54 8.81
C ASP A 38 8.64 1.90 7.48
N TYR A 39 8.50 2.67 6.40
CA TYR A 39 8.90 2.24 5.06
C TYR A 39 10.38 2.54 4.77
N GLY A 40 11.09 3.25 5.66
CA GLY A 40 12.50 3.63 5.50
C GLY A 40 12.77 4.57 4.34
N ILE A 41 11.79 5.40 3.94
CA ILE A 41 11.96 6.44 2.91
C ILE A 41 12.63 7.64 3.57
N LEU A 42 13.80 8.02 3.06
CA LEU A 42 14.52 9.21 3.50
C LEU A 42 14.43 10.30 2.41
N PRO A 43 14.21 11.57 2.77
CA PRO A 43 14.23 12.66 1.81
C PRO A 43 15.61 12.79 1.16
N GLN A 44 15.65 12.80 -0.16
CA GLN A 44 16.86 13.08 -0.94
C GLN A 44 16.57 14.22 -1.92
N ALA A 45 17.59 14.98 -2.30
CA ALA A 45 17.40 16.13 -3.19
C ALA A 45 16.67 15.76 -4.51
N HIS A 46 16.94 14.57 -5.05
CA HIS A 46 16.34 14.09 -6.29
C HIS A 46 14.95 13.44 -6.08
N THR A 47 14.60 13.01 -4.86
CA THR A 47 13.28 12.47 -4.51
C THR A 47 12.41 13.43 -3.71
N GLN A 48 12.81 14.68 -3.50
CA GLN A 48 12.11 15.61 -2.62
C GLN A 48 10.62 15.73 -2.97
N ARG A 49 10.31 15.95 -4.25
CA ARG A 49 8.90 16.05 -4.70
C ARG A 49 8.10 14.77 -4.48
N ALA A 50 8.72 13.60 -4.64
CA ALA A 50 8.07 12.32 -4.38
C ALA A 50 7.84 12.12 -2.86
N THR A 51 8.78 12.57 -2.04
CA THR A 51 8.71 12.54 -0.58
C THR A 51 7.60 13.46 -0.06
N ASP A 52 7.46 14.67 -0.61
CA ASP A 52 6.38 15.60 -0.24
C ASP A 52 5.00 14.96 -0.53
N ILE A 53 4.84 14.36 -1.72
CA ILE A 53 3.61 13.64 -2.10
C ILE A 53 3.37 12.43 -1.19
N TRP A 54 4.42 11.68 -0.84
CA TRP A 54 4.35 10.58 0.10
C TRP A 54 3.80 11.03 1.45
N GLU A 55 4.34 12.11 2.01
CA GLU A 55 3.89 12.68 3.28
C GLU A 55 2.42 13.13 3.22
N GLU A 56 2.00 13.76 2.11
CA GLU A 56 0.60 14.10 1.90
C GLU A 56 -0.31 12.86 1.94
N LEU A 57 0.07 11.79 1.24
CA LEU A 57 -0.68 10.53 1.21
C LEU A 57 -0.65 9.74 2.53
N GLN A 58 0.38 9.94 3.35
CA GLN A 58 0.56 9.27 4.64
C GLN A 58 -0.14 9.99 5.79
N TYR A 59 -0.10 11.33 5.81
CA TYR A 59 -0.50 12.12 6.98
C TYR A 59 -1.65 13.10 6.73
N ASN A 60 -1.79 13.63 5.52
CA ASN A 60 -2.67 14.78 5.26
C ASN A 60 -3.98 14.38 4.58
N LEU A 61 -3.92 13.57 3.53
CA LEU A 61 -5.07 13.21 2.71
C LEU A 61 -5.86 12.05 3.31
N LYS A 62 -7.08 12.40 3.74
CA LYS A 62 -8.04 11.49 4.35
C LYS A 62 -9.05 10.92 3.37
N PHE A 63 -9.24 9.61 3.40
CA PHE A 63 -10.34 8.89 2.75
C PHE A 63 -11.71 9.43 3.15
N GLY A 64 -12.67 9.39 2.22
CA GLY A 64 -14.01 9.98 2.31
C GLY A 64 -14.05 11.51 2.21
N LYS A 65 -12.89 12.18 2.21
CA LYS A 65 -12.79 13.63 2.02
C LYS A 65 -11.94 14.00 0.79
N HIS A 66 -10.90 13.23 0.49
CA HIS A 66 -9.91 13.57 -0.52
C HIS A 66 -9.69 12.46 -1.56
N ASP A 67 -10.66 11.58 -1.80
CA ASP A 67 -10.47 10.36 -2.61
C ASP A 67 -9.97 10.65 -4.03
N ASN A 68 -10.45 11.75 -4.64
CA ASN A 68 -9.97 12.22 -5.93
C ASN A 68 -8.52 12.73 -5.86
N ALA A 69 -8.15 13.47 -4.83
CA ALA A 69 -6.77 13.95 -4.67
C ALA A 69 -5.82 12.78 -4.38
N ILE A 70 -6.26 11.81 -3.56
CA ILE A 70 -5.52 10.58 -3.27
C ILE A 70 -5.25 9.80 -4.56
N SER A 71 -6.25 9.64 -5.43
CA SER A 71 -6.09 8.90 -6.69
C SER A 71 -5.11 9.59 -7.65
N VAL A 72 -5.16 10.93 -7.74
CA VAL A 72 -4.21 11.74 -8.53
C VAL A 72 -2.81 11.61 -7.97
N LEU A 73 -2.62 11.85 -6.67
CA LEU A 73 -1.31 11.83 -6.05
C LEU A 73 -0.68 10.45 -6.03
N LEU A 74 -1.46 9.38 -5.88
CA LEU A 74 -0.96 8.01 -6.03
C LEU A 74 -0.36 7.79 -7.44
N ARG A 75 -1.02 8.30 -8.48
CA ARG A 75 -0.50 8.22 -9.86
C ARG A 75 0.82 8.98 -10.00
N VAL A 76 0.87 10.22 -9.50
CA VAL A 76 2.06 11.07 -9.60
C VAL A 76 3.23 10.49 -8.79
N LEU A 77 2.96 9.96 -7.59
CA LEU A 77 3.96 9.27 -6.78
C LEU A 77 4.56 8.08 -7.53
N LEU A 78 3.72 7.26 -8.17
CA LEU A 78 4.19 6.12 -8.95
C LEU A 78 5.03 6.53 -10.16
N GLU A 79 4.65 7.61 -10.85
CA GLU A 79 5.42 8.16 -11.96
C GLU A 79 6.80 8.63 -11.49
N PHE A 80 6.87 9.45 -10.43
CA PHE A 80 8.17 9.89 -9.90
C PHE A 80 9.03 8.75 -9.35
N ALA A 81 8.43 7.76 -8.70
CA ALA A 81 9.16 6.60 -8.22
C ALA A 81 9.80 5.83 -9.41
N ILE A 82 9.04 5.60 -10.48
CA ILE A 82 9.52 4.91 -11.68
C ILE A 82 10.64 5.70 -12.36
N GLU A 83 10.47 7.01 -12.57
CA GLU A 83 11.54 7.82 -13.18
C GLU A 83 12.81 7.83 -12.32
N ASN A 84 12.67 7.95 -10.99
CA ASN A 84 13.81 7.86 -10.08
C ASN A 84 14.58 6.56 -10.30
N TYR A 85 13.88 5.42 -10.30
CA TYR A 85 14.54 4.13 -10.48
C TYR A 85 15.23 4.02 -11.85
N ILE A 86 14.58 4.48 -12.93
CA ILE A 86 15.15 4.43 -14.28
C ILE A 86 16.46 5.21 -14.36
N GLU A 87 16.49 6.42 -13.80
CA GLU A 87 17.65 7.30 -13.82
C GLU A 87 18.79 6.77 -12.95
N ARG A 88 18.48 6.27 -11.75
CA ARG A 88 19.48 5.83 -10.76
C ARG A 88 20.09 4.47 -11.08
N GLU A 89 19.28 3.54 -11.58
CA GLU A 89 19.71 2.17 -11.92
C GLU A 89 20.09 2.03 -13.40
N THR A 90 20.01 3.12 -14.19
CA THR A 90 20.37 3.16 -15.61
C THR A 90 19.67 2.06 -16.42
N VAL A 91 18.34 2.00 -16.33
CA VAL A 91 17.52 0.99 -17.02
C VAL A 91 17.52 1.27 -18.54
N SER A 92 18.55 0.80 -19.23
CA SER A 92 18.84 1.08 -20.65
C SER A 92 17.74 0.63 -21.62
N SER A 93 16.89 -0.29 -21.18
CA SER A 93 15.75 -0.73 -21.97
C SER A 93 14.68 0.35 -22.13
N VAL A 94 14.62 1.39 -21.27
CA VAL A 94 13.60 2.44 -21.32
C VAL A 94 13.93 3.51 -22.36
N HIS A 95 12.92 4.00 -23.08
CA HIS A 95 13.06 5.10 -24.03
C HIS A 95 12.20 6.30 -23.65
N ILE A 96 12.61 7.49 -24.11
CA ILE A 96 11.97 8.77 -23.76
C ILE A 96 10.46 8.82 -24.04
N ASN A 97 10.00 8.14 -25.10
CA ASN A 97 8.59 8.14 -25.51
C ASN A 97 7.78 6.96 -24.94
N ASP A 98 8.37 6.16 -24.06
CA ASP A 98 7.64 5.08 -23.41
C ASP A 98 6.58 5.65 -22.46
N LYS A 99 5.34 5.17 -22.61
CA LYS A 99 4.25 5.48 -21.68
C LYS A 99 4.52 4.83 -20.32
N LEU A 100 3.91 5.37 -19.26
CA LEU A 100 4.04 4.90 -17.88
C LEU A 100 3.92 3.36 -17.74
N ALA A 101 2.90 2.73 -18.33
CA ALA A 101 2.74 1.27 -18.32
C ALA A 101 3.96 0.50 -18.89
N LYS A 102 4.55 1.01 -19.96
CA LYS A 102 5.73 0.40 -20.59
C LYS A 102 6.99 0.64 -19.75
N LYS A 103 7.14 1.83 -19.16
CA LYS A 103 8.22 2.13 -18.19
C LYS A 103 8.12 1.21 -16.96
N PHE A 104 6.93 1.08 -16.39
CA PHE A 104 6.65 0.17 -15.27
C PHE A 104 7.07 -1.26 -15.59
N ASN A 105 6.65 -1.83 -16.72
CA ASN A 105 7.01 -3.19 -17.10
C ASN A 105 8.52 -3.39 -17.27
N LYS A 106 9.23 -2.40 -17.81
CA LYS A 106 10.68 -2.44 -17.98
C LYS A 106 11.41 -2.36 -16.64
N VAL A 107 10.98 -1.48 -15.74
CA VAL A 107 11.49 -1.40 -14.37
C VAL A 107 11.23 -2.69 -13.61
N LEU A 108 10.02 -3.24 -13.73
CA LEU A 108 9.63 -4.49 -13.08
C LEU A 108 10.48 -5.68 -13.55
N ALA A 109 10.75 -5.76 -14.86
CA ALA A 109 11.66 -6.77 -15.41
C ALA A 109 13.10 -6.58 -14.93
N HIS A 110 13.57 -5.33 -14.83
CA HIS A 110 14.89 -5.02 -14.30
C HIS A 110 15.03 -5.42 -12.83
N MET A 111 14.05 -5.09 -11.98
CA MET A 111 14.03 -5.47 -10.57
C MET A 111 14.10 -6.99 -10.38
N LEU A 112 13.41 -7.76 -11.23
CA LEU A 112 13.47 -9.22 -11.20
C LEU A 112 14.86 -9.74 -11.59
N ALA A 113 15.46 -9.18 -12.65
CA ALA A 113 16.80 -9.55 -13.11
C ALA A 113 17.88 -9.27 -12.05
N GLU A 114 17.75 -8.15 -11.34
CA GLU A 114 18.63 -7.74 -10.23
C GLU A 114 18.26 -8.39 -8.88
N ALA A 115 17.31 -9.34 -8.86
CA ALA A 115 16.83 -10.03 -7.66
C ALA A 115 16.36 -9.09 -6.52
N ARG A 116 15.90 -7.88 -6.84
CA ARG A 116 15.33 -6.91 -5.89
C ARG A 116 13.91 -7.26 -5.47
N ILE A 117 13.23 -8.08 -6.27
CA ILE A 117 11.90 -8.63 -6.00
C ILE A 117 11.90 -10.13 -6.30
N ASP A 118 11.02 -10.87 -5.63
CA ASP A 118 10.85 -12.28 -5.92
C ASP A 118 9.96 -12.52 -7.16
N PRO A 119 10.07 -13.69 -7.83
CA PRO A 119 9.28 -14.00 -9.02
C PRO A 119 7.76 -14.00 -8.79
N LYS A 120 7.29 -14.37 -7.59
CA LYS A 120 5.87 -14.40 -7.24
C LYS A 120 5.32 -12.99 -7.11
N TYR A 121 6.06 -12.06 -6.51
CA TYR A 121 5.68 -10.65 -6.46
C TYR A 121 5.65 -10.04 -7.86
N HIS A 122 6.67 -10.32 -8.69
CA HIS A 122 6.69 -9.92 -10.10
C HIS A 122 5.46 -10.41 -10.88
N GLU A 123 5.12 -11.71 -10.77
CA GLU A 123 3.91 -12.25 -11.40
C GLU A 123 2.62 -11.60 -10.89
N GLY A 124 2.55 -11.33 -9.59
CA GLY A 124 1.44 -10.62 -8.97
C GLY A 124 1.23 -9.23 -9.58
N LEU A 125 2.31 -8.46 -9.73
CA LEU A 125 2.29 -7.13 -10.34
C LEU A 125 1.93 -7.16 -11.82
N LYS A 126 2.44 -8.14 -12.59
CA LYS A 126 2.03 -8.33 -13.99
C LYS A 126 0.54 -8.65 -14.13
N LYS A 127 0.02 -9.56 -13.30
CA LYS A 127 -1.41 -9.89 -13.30
C LYS A 127 -2.23 -8.65 -12.93
N PHE A 128 -1.81 -7.93 -11.91
CA PHE A 128 -2.45 -6.70 -11.46
C PHE A 128 -2.52 -5.65 -12.59
N GLU A 129 -1.42 -5.37 -13.29
CA GLU A 129 -1.43 -4.42 -14.42
C GLU A 129 -2.38 -4.84 -15.56
N ASN A 130 -2.45 -6.15 -15.84
CA ASN A 130 -3.34 -6.67 -16.88
C ASN A 130 -4.83 -6.57 -16.50
N THR A 131 -5.17 -6.85 -15.24
CA THR A 131 -6.56 -6.78 -14.76
C THR A 131 -7.01 -5.35 -14.49
N GLU A 132 -6.10 -4.58 -13.94
CA GLU A 132 -6.31 -3.22 -13.51
C GLU A 132 -5.48 -2.37 -14.45
N HIS A 133 -6.07 -1.90 -15.56
CA HIS A 133 -5.47 -1.01 -16.57
C HIS A 133 -5.06 0.38 -16.01
N LEU A 134 -4.65 0.43 -14.75
CA LEU A 134 -4.24 1.54 -13.88
C LEU A 134 -3.13 2.37 -14.47
N LEU A 135 -2.13 1.70 -15.06
CA LEU A 135 -0.93 2.35 -15.61
C LEU A 135 -1.08 2.71 -17.07
N SER A 136 -2.04 2.08 -17.76
CA SER A 136 -2.50 2.58 -19.04
C SER A 136 -3.18 3.93 -18.80
N ALA A 137 -3.16 4.83 -19.78
CA ALA A 137 -3.63 6.21 -19.67
C ALA A 137 -5.15 6.36 -19.34
N ASN A 138 -5.83 5.30 -18.88
CA ASN A 138 -7.27 5.25 -18.71
C ASN A 138 -7.75 5.15 -17.25
N THR A 139 -7.29 4.31 -16.33
CA THR A 139 -8.05 4.16 -15.05
C THR A 139 -7.82 5.29 -14.05
N MET A 140 -6.57 5.63 -13.69
CA MET A 140 -6.33 6.77 -12.78
C MET A 140 -6.64 8.12 -13.44
N ASN A 141 -6.51 8.23 -14.77
CA ASN A 141 -7.00 9.40 -15.51
C ASN A 141 -8.53 9.47 -15.54
N LYS A 142 -9.24 8.34 -15.65
CA LYS A 142 -10.72 8.30 -15.60
C LYS A 142 -11.24 8.72 -14.24
N TYR A 143 -10.55 8.43 -13.13
CA TYR A 143 -10.93 8.96 -11.81
C TYR A 143 -10.94 10.50 -11.78
N VAL A 144 -10.17 11.15 -12.64
CA VAL A 144 -10.09 12.61 -12.75
C VAL A 144 -11.01 13.16 -13.84
N HIS A 145 -11.16 12.43 -14.94
CA HIS A 145 -11.79 12.93 -16.17
C HIS A 145 -13.19 12.35 -16.46
N SER A 146 -13.64 11.33 -15.74
CA SER A 146 -14.99 10.78 -15.90
C SER A 146 -15.90 11.25 -14.77
N LYS A 147 -16.98 11.95 -15.14
CA LYS A 147 -18.00 12.44 -14.18
C LYS A 147 -18.77 11.33 -13.46
N SER A 148 -18.65 10.08 -13.93
CA SER A 148 -19.42 8.92 -13.44
C SER A 148 -18.55 7.86 -12.79
N PHE A 149 -17.23 8.07 -12.70
CA PHE A 149 -16.29 7.07 -12.18
C PHE A 149 -15.50 7.66 -11.02
N PHE A 150 -15.91 7.32 -9.81
CA PHE A 150 -15.31 7.82 -8.57
C PHE A 150 -14.37 6.76 -7.97
N PRO A 151 -13.19 7.17 -7.46
CA PRO A 151 -12.33 6.25 -6.74
C PRO A 151 -13.01 5.81 -5.44
N SER A 152 -12.92 4.51 -5.13
CA SER A 152 -13.35 4.00 -3.83
C SER A 152 -12.16 3.79 -2.90
N ASP A 153 -12.33 4.08 -1.61
CA ASP A 153 -11.31 3.87 -0.58
C ASP A 153 -10.75 2.45 -0.60
N HIS A 154 -11.64 1.46 -0.72
CA HIS A 154 -11.28 0.05 -0.73
C HIS A 154 -10.38 -0.26 -1.93
N HIS A 155 -10.74 0.23 -3.11
CA HIS A 155 -9.96 0.02 -4.31
C HIS A 155 -8.59 0.72 -4.22
N LEU A 156 -8.54 1.99 -3.79
CA LEU A 156 -7.28 2.72 -3.60
C LEU A 156 -6.36 2.04 -2.58
N LYS A 157 -6.90 1.53 -1.47
CA LYS A 157 -6.14 0.73 -0.49
C LYS A 157 -5.60 -0.56 -1.10
N SER A 158 -6.43 -1.26 -1.88
CA SER A 158 -6.00 -2.48 -2.58
C SER A 158 -4.86 -2.19 -3.55
N MET A 159 -4.97 -1.09 -4.32
CA MET A 159 -3.90 -0.66 -5.22
C MET A 159 -2.60 -0.37 -4.46
N TRP A 160 -2.69 0.42 -3.38
CA TRP A 160 -1.52 0.74 -2.56
C TRP A 160 -0.87 -0.52 -1.97
N ASN A 161 -1.66 -1.43 -1.40
CA ASN A 161 -1.13 -2.67 -0.83
C ASN A 161 -0.35 -3.49 -1.86
N THR A 162 -0.85 -3.57 -3.09
CA THR A 162 -0.17 -4.27 -4.18
C THR A 162 1.11 -3.56 -4.63
N LEU A 163 1.09 -2.22 -4.75
CA LEU A 163 2.18 -1.42 -5.32
C LEU A 163 3.23 -0.96 -4.31
N SER A 164 2.93 -0.99 -3.01
CA SER A 164 3.74 -0.30 -1.99
C SER A 164 5.21 -0.73 -1.97
N GLU A 165 5.48 -2.02 -2.03
CA GLU A 165 6.85 -2.55 -2.05
C GLU A 165 7.61 -2.11 -3.31
N PHE A 166 6.99 -2.21 -4.50
CA PHE A 166 7.56 -1.68 -5.74
C PHE A 166 7.91 -0.18 -5.64
N VAL A 167 6.98 0.65 -5.15
CA VAL A 167 7.21 2.10 -4.99
C VAL A 167 8.36 2.37 -4.02
N VAL A 168 8.43 1.62 -2.92
CA VAL A 168 9.49 1.79 -1.91
C VAL A 168 10.86 1.43 -2.47
N ILE A 169 10.97 0.34 -3.22
CA ILE A 169 12.23 -0.04 -3.89
C ILE A 169 12.63 1.08 -4.86
N CYS A 170 11.69 1.56 -5.67
CA CYS A 170 11.91 2.64 -6.63
C CYS A 170 12.43 3.94 -5.99
N LEU A 171 12.00 4.29 -4.78
CA LEU A 171 12.40 5.53 -4.10
C LEU A 171 13.70 5.41 -3.29
N LYS A 172 14.22 4.20 -3.06
CA LYS A 172 15.40 3.96 -2.20
C LYS A 172 16.73 3.87 -2.94
N VAL A 173 16.71 3.78 -4.27
CA VAL A 173 17.91 3.70 -5.12
C VAL A 173 18.59 5.06 -5.34
#